data_AF-A0A7S3IYM1-F1
#
_entry.id   AF-A0A7S3IYM1-F1
#
_cell.length_a   1.000
_cell.length_b   1.000
_cell.length_c   1.000
_cell.angle_alpha   90.00
_cell.angle_beta   90.00
_cell.angle_gamma   90.00
#
_symmetry.space_group_name_H-M   'P 1'
#
loop_
_entity.id
_entity.type
_entity.pdbx_description
1 polymer ?
#
loop_
_entity_poly.entity_id
_entity_poly.type
_entity_poly.pdbx_seq_one_letter_code
_entity_poly.pdbx_strand_id
1 'polypeptide(L)'
;MGETILGMKYGVFGREEGCLIINTSSGGIHTKIIRRQANLQASSSRPGPPIEQDIPLNVPKKTKLFLELVQREKTQCEKMHRQFQKDLAKMRLKTAETYVDMLSIGYAPMSYAQGGQKLRLIANYEGIGPVFKIKLELQNLGKTPLMDTNVVLNFNEVIYKLRSRNPKIPVLLPNLVYKIDVDIECVDPTGANDTVRIFVFNRESTMPLITANVQMPVCEQEFDQ
;
A
#
# COMPACT_ATOMS: atom_id res chain seq x y z
N MET A 1 21.83 -31.18 23.81
CA MET A 1 20.81 -31.78 22.92
C MET A 1 20.72 -33.25 23.28
N GLY A 2 19.55 -33.69 23.76
CA GLY A 2 19.38 -35.06 24.25
C GLY A 2 19.42 -36.04 23.08
N GLU A 3 20.26 -37.06 23.20
CA GLU A 3 20.37 -38.11 22.19
C GLU A 3 19.17 -39.06 22.27
N THR A 4 18.68 -39.52 21.12
CA THR A 4 17.48 -40.37 21.08
C THR A 4 17.83 -41.78 21.55
N ILE A 5 17.05 -42.30 22.49
CA ILE A 5 17.24 -43.66 23.03
C ILE A 5 16.53 -44.66 22.11
N LEU A 6 17.27 -45.61 21.53
CA LEU A 6 16.72 -46.66 20.67
C LEU A 6 16.23 -47.87 21.47
N GLY A 7 16.83 -48.13 22.62
CA GLY A 7 16.47 -49.28 23.44
C GLY A 7 16.97 -49.15 24.86
N MET A 8 16.23 -49.75 25.79
CA MET A 8 16.60 -49.82 27.19
C MET A 8 16.25 -51.20 27.77
N LYS A 9 17.11 -51.73 28.63
CA LYS A 9 16.88 -53.00 29.32
C LYS A 9 17.33 -52.90 30.76
N TYR A 10 16.42 -53.23 31.69
CA TYR A 10 16.71 -53.31 33.12
C TYR A 10 16.95 -54.75 33.54
N GLY A 11 17.94 -54.98 34.39
CA GLY A 11 18.21 -56.31 34.94
C GLY A 11 19.52 -56.39 35.69
N VAL A 12 20.09 -57.59 35.71
CA VAL A 12 21.40 -57.87 36.31
C VAL A 12 22.46 -57.71 35.24
N PHE A 13 23.52 -56.97 35.54
CA PHE A 13 24.67 -56.81 34.65
C PHE A 13 25.94 -57.17 35.40
N GLY A 14 26.55 -58.30 35.04
CA GLY A 14 27.69 -58.85 35.77
C GLY A 14 27.29 -59.29 37.19
N ARG A 15 27.90 -58.67 38.22
CA ARG A 15 27.62 -58.94 39.64
C ARG A 15 26.65 -57.94 40.28
N GLU A 16 26.27 -56.89 39.57
CA GLU A 16 25.40 -55.83 40.09
C GLU A 16 23.94 -56.04 39.64
N GLU A 17 23.06 -56.16 40.62
CA GLU A 17 21.61 -56.17 40.42
C GLU A 17 21.08 -54.74 40.33
N GLY A 18 20.11 -54.51 39.44
CA GLY A 18 19.48 -53.20 39.29
C GLY A 18 20.18 -52.24 38.34
N CYS A 19 20.70 -52.78 37.24
CA CYS A 19 21.33 -52.01 36.17
C CYS A 19 20.33 -51.73 35.03
N LEU A 20 20.24 -50.47 34.60
CA LEU A 20 19.55 -50.05 33.38
C LEU A 20 20.58 -49.78 32.28
N ILE A 21 20.56 -50.59 31.23
CA ILE A 21 21.37 -50.39 30.04
C ILE A 21 20.54 -49.62 29.03
N ILE A 22 21.12 -48.57 28.44
CA ILE A 22 20.50 -47.67 27.49
C ILE A 22 21.37 -47.64 26.23
N ASN A 23 20.75 -47.86 25.08
CA ASN A 23 21.38 -47.73 23.77
C ASN A 23 20.89 -46.45 23.08
N THR A 24 21.82 -45.60 22.66
CA THR A 24 21.51 -44.35 21.96
C THR A 24 21.57 -44.52 20.45
N SER A 25 20.99 -43.57 19.71
CA SER A 25 20.96 -43.60 18.25
C SER A 25 22.33 -43.52 17.57
N SER A 26 23.36 -43.04 18.26
CA SER A 26 24.75 -43.05 17.76
C SER A 26 25.48 -44.38 17.99
N GLY A 27 24.84 -45.35 18.67
CA GLY A 27 25.49 -46.60 19.09
C GLY A 27 26.23 -46.51 20.43
N GLY A 28 26.07 -45.39 21.16
CA GLY A 28 26.56 -45.24 22.53
C GLY A 28 25.79 -46.13 23.51
N ILE A 29 26.50 -46.81 24.40
CA ILE A 29 25.90 -47.61 25.47
C ILE A 29 26.13 -46.91 26.80
N HIS A 30 25.05 -46.61 27.50
CA HIS A 30 25.08 -46.05 28.86
C HIS A 30 24.53 -47.04 29.87
N THR A 31 25.26 -47.26 30.96
CA THR A 31 24.81 -48.08 32.08
C THR A 31 24.49 -47.19 33.28
N LYS A 32 23.27 -47.28 33.80
CA LYS A 32 22.83 -46.59 35.02
C LYS A 32 22.51 -47.62 36.10
N ILE A 33 23.25 -47.59 37.19
CA ILE A 33 23.06 -48.51 38.33
C ILE A 33 22.18 -47.82 39.37
N ILE A 34 21.08 -48.47 39.76
CA ILE A 34 20.19 -47.97 40.81
C ILE A 34 20.75 -48.39 42.16
N ARG A 35 20.77 -47.47 43.13
CA ARG A 35 21.18 -47.78 44.50
C ARG A 35 20.14 -48.67 45.17
N ARG A 36 20.57 -49.68 45.95
CA ARG A 36 19.67 -50.64 46.65
C ARG A 36 18.63 -49.99 47.57
N GLN A 37 18.91 -48.79 48.07
CA GLN A 37 18.01 -48.01 48.94
C GLN A 37 17.32 -46.85 48.20
N ALA A 38 17.29 -46.86 46.86
CA ALA A 38 16.64 -45.81 46.10
C ALA A 38 15.12 -45.86 46.30
N ASN A 39 14.56 -44.76 46.79
CA ASN A 39 13.12 -44.58 46.86
C ASN A 39 12.62 -44.05 45.50
N LEU A 40 11.90 -44.88 44.75
CA LEU A 40 11.35 -44.55 43.42
C LEU A 40 9.92 -43.97 43.47
N GLN A 41 9.48 -43.54 44.65
CA GLN A 41 8.18 -42.89 44.78
C GLN A 41 8.21 -41.51 44.11
N ALA A 42 7.46 -41.37 43.02
CA ALA A 42 7.31 -40.11 42.32
C ALA A 42 6.53 -39.13 43.20
N SER A 43 7.14 -38.00 43.58
CA SER A 43 6.37 -36.86 44.04
C SER A 43 5.56 -36.36 42.84
N SER A 44 4.27 -36.68 42.81
CA SER A 44 3.34 -36.24 41.77
C SER A 44 3.02 -34.74 41.94
N SER A 45 4.03 -33.89 41.84
CA SER A 45 3.83 -32.46 41.64
C SER A 45 3.27 -32.31 40.23
N ARG A 46 1.94 -32.16 40.13
CA ARG A 46 1.31 -31.74 38.87
C ARG A 46 1.89 -30.36 38.56
N PRO A 47 2.57 -30.15 37.40
CA PRO A 47 2.95 -28.81 37.02
C PRO A 47 1.68 -27.97 36.96
N GLY A 48 1.66 -26.88 37.73
CA GLY A 48 0.55 -25.93 37.72
C GLY A 48 0.36 -25.30 36.34
N PRO A 49 -0.71 -24.51 36.16
CA PRO A 49 -0.91 -23.77 34.92
C PRO A 49 0.36 -22.97 34.55
N PRO A 50 0.61 -22.77 33.24
CA PRO A 50 1.78 -22.02 32.77
C PRO A 50 1.87 -20.66 33.46
N ILE A 51 3.08 -20.29 33.89
CA ILE A 51 3.36 -19.01 34.58
C ILE A 51 2.94 -17.79 33.73
N GLU A 52 2.83 -17.97 32.41
CA GLU A 52 2.33 -16.95 31.47
C GLU A 52 0.86 -16.53 31.71
N GLN A 53 0.06 -17.35 32.42
CA GLN A 53 -1.31 -16.99 32.81
C GLN A 53 -1.36 -16.02 34.01
N ASP A 54 -0.25 -15.84 34.73
CA ASP A 54 -0.15 -14.86 35.82
C ASP A 54 0.20 -13.45 35.32
N ILE A 55 0.50 -13.28 34.02
CA ILE A 55 0.77 -11.97 33.43
C ILE A 55 -0.56 -11.27 33.14
N PRO A 56 -0.89 -10.17 33.83
CA PRO A 56 -2.12 -9.44 33.57
C PRO A 56 -2.12 -8.89 32.15
N LEU A 57 -3.22 -9.07 31.43
CA LEU A 57 -3.38 -8.50 30.09
C LEU A 57 -3.21 -6.97 30.14
N ASN A 58 -2.39 -6.43 29.25
CA ASN A 58 -2.20 -4.98 29.11
C ASN A 58 -3.40 -4.35 28.39
N VAL A 59 -4.55 -4.31 29.06
CA VAL A 59 -5.76 -3.67 28.54
C VAL A 59 -5.67 -2.17 28.79
N PRO A 60 -5.79 -1.32 27.75
CA PRO A 60 -5.80 0.13 27.92
C PRO A 60 -6.90 0.57 28.91
N LYS A 61 -6.54 1.41 29.88
CA LYS A 61 -7.48 1.91 30.88
C LYS A 61 -8.39 2.97 30.28
N LYS A 62 -9.69 2.90 30.59
CA LYS A 62 -10.65 3.96 30.21
C LYS A 62 -10.35 5.23 30.99
N THR A 63 -10.17 6.33 30.27
CA THR A 63 -9.90 7.65 30.85
C THR A 63 -11.18 8.32 31.35
N LYS A 64 -11.04 9.35 32.19
CA LYS A 64 -12.17 10.18 32.62
C LYS A 64 -12.93 10.79 31.43
N LEU A 65 -12.20 11.24 30.41
CA LEU A 65 -12.77 11.77 29.17
C LEU A 65 -13.68 10.76 28.48
N PHE A 66 -13.27 9.48 28.40
CA PHE A 66 -14.11 8.43 27.82
C PHE A 66 -15.43 8.29 28.59
N LEU A 67 -15.40 8.32 29.93
CA LEU A 67 -16.61 8.22 30.75
C LEU A 67 -17.54 9.42 30.56
N GLU A 68 -16.99 10.63 30.46
CA GLU A 68 -17.75 11.86 30.19
C GLU A 68 -18.42 11.83 28.80
N LEU A 69 -17.72 11.35 27.77
CA LEU A 69 -18.28 11.18 26.43
C LEU A 69 -19.43 10.17 26.41
N VAL A 70 -19.31 9.04 27.12
CA VAL A 70 -20.39 8.04 27.23
C VAL A 70 -21.62 8.64 27.93
N GLN A 71 -21.42 9.44 28.98
CA GLN A 71 -22.53 10.09 29.66
C GLN A 71 -23.22 11.13 28.77
N ARG A 72 -22.44 11.91 27.99
CA ARG A 72 -22.98 12.83 26.98
C ARG A 72 -23.77 12.09 25.90
N GLU A 73 -23.23 11.01 25.37
CA GLU A 73 -23.89 10.19 24.35
C GLU A 73 -25.20 9.60 24.87
N LYS A 74 -25.21 9.08 26.10
CA LYS A 74 -26.42 8.55 26.75
C LYS A 74 -27.51 9.61 26.91
N THR A 75 -27.15 10.85 27.23
CA THR A 75 -28.12 11.95 27.45
C THR A 75 -28.60 12.62 26.16
N GLN A 76 -27.79 12.60 25.09
CA GLN A 76 -28.07 13.34 23.84
C GLN A 76 -28.12 12.46 22.58
N CYS A 77 -28.27 11.14 22.73
CA CYS A 77 -28.20 10.16 21.64
C CYS A 77 -29.04 10.53 20.41
N GLU A 78 -30.31 10.90 20.62
CA GLU A 78 -31.22 11.20 19.50
C GLU A 78 -30.75 12.40 18.66
N LYS A 79 -30.26 13.47 19.31
CA LYS A 79 -29.75 14.66 18.63
C LYS A 79 -28.49 14.32 17.83
N MET A 80 -27.59 13.55 18.42
CA MET A 80 -26.36 13.10 17.75
C MET A 80 -26.66 12.23 16.54
N HIS A 81 -27.58 11.27 16.67
CA HIS A 81 -28.00 10.40 15.56
C HIS A 81 -28.62 11.20 14.42
N ARG A 82 -29.57 12.10 14.71
CA ARG A 82 -30.21 12.94 13.68
C ARG A 82 -29.22 13.86 12.97
N GLN A 83 -28.30 14.47 13.72
CA GLN A 83 -27.26 15.31 13.15
C GLN A 83 -26.34 14.50 12.23
N PHE A 84 -25.90 13.32 12.68
CA PHE A 84 -25.07 12.42 11.88
C PHE A 84 -25.76 12.02 10.57
N GLN A 85 -27.05 11.65 10.61
CA GLN A 85 -27.80 11.30 9.39
C GLN A 85 -27.90 12.48 8.42
N LYS A 86 -28.16 13.69 8.93
CA LYS A 86 -28.23 14.91 8.12
C LYS A 86 -26.89 15.23 7.46
N ASP A 87 -25.80 15.14 8.22
CA ASP A 87 -24.45 15.45 7.71
C ASP A 87 -23.98 14.38 6.72
N LEU A 88 -24.31 13.10 6.97
CA LEU A 88 -24.03 12.01 6.05
C LEU A 88 -24.77 12.21 4.72
N ALA A 89 -26.03 12.62 4.74
CA ALA A 89 -26.79 12.93 3.53
C ALA A 89 -26.15 14.10 2.75
N LYS A 90 -25.75 15.17 3.44
CA LYS A 90 -25.04 16.30 2.82
C LYS A 90 -23.70 15.89 2.23
N MET A 91 -22.92 15.07 2.94
CA MET A 91 -21.66 14.55 2.45
C MET A 91 -21.87 13.74 1.17
N ARG A 92 -22.85 12.84 1.14
CA ARG A 92 -23.20 12.06 -0.06
C ARG A 92 -23.58 12.96 -1.24
N LEU A 93 -24.41 13.97 -1.01
CA LEU A 93 -24.79 14.93 -2.03
C LEU A 93 -23.56 15.66 -2.57
N LYS A 94 -22.73 16.22 -1.68
CA LYS A 94 -21.54 16.96 -2.07
C LYS A 94 -20.53 16.09 -2.82
N THR A 95 -20.33 14.85 -2.37
CA THR A 95 -19.49 13.88 -3.07
C THR A 95 -20.04 13.58 -4.46
N ALA A 96 -21.35 13.40 -4.61
CA ALA A 96 -21.96 13.15 -5.92
C ALA A 96 -21.83 14.35 -6.86
N GLU A 97 -22.12 15.57 -6.38
CA GLU A 97 -21.92 16.81 -7.15
C GLU A 97 -20.48 16.95 -7.64
N THR A 98 -19.52 16.88 -6.71
CA THR A 98 -18.09 17.01 -7.04
C THR A 98 -17.61 15.87 -7.95
N TYR A 99 -18.17 14.67 -7.81
CA TYR A 99 -17.84 13.55 -8.70
C TYR A 99 -18.37 13.77 -10.13
N VAL A 100 -19.59 14.29 -10.29
CA VAL A 100 -20.13 14.66 -11.60
C VAL A 100 -19.32 15.78 -12.24
N ASP A 101 -18.95 16.80 -11.46
CA ASP A 101 -18.06 17.87 -11.93
C ASP A 101 -16.71 17.30 -12.41
N MET A 102 -16.09 16.41 -11.63
CA MET A 102 -14.85 15.72 -12.01
C MET A 102 -15.01 14.90 -13.30
N LEU A 103 -16.12 14.17 -13.47
CA LEU A 103 -16.40 13.42 -14.70
C LEU A 103 -16.59 14.34 -15.90
N SER A 104 -17.27 15.48 -15.72
CA SER A 104 -17.48 16.46 -16.81
C SER A 104 -16.18 17.07 -17.32
N ILE A 105 -15.20 17.25 -16.42
CA ILE A 105 -13.86 17.79 -16.72
C ILE A 105 -12.91 16.68 -17.22
N GLY A 106 -13.27 15.40 -17.06
CA GLY A 106 -12.39 14.25 -17.32
C GLY A 106 -11.27 14.12 -16.28
N TYR A 107 -11.42 14.74 -15.11
CA TYR A 107 -10.46 14.74 -14.01
C TYR A 107 -10.59 13.46 -13.18
N ALA A 108 -10.25 12.32 -13.79
CA ALA A 108 -10.15 11.05 -13.09
C ALA A 108 -8.82 10.38 -13.48
N PRO A 109 -7.98 9.98 -12.51
CA PRO A 109 -6.72 9.26 -12.78
C PRO A 109 -6.95 7.88 -13.44
N MET A 110 -8.21 7.45 -13.54
CA MET A 110 -8.65 6.36 -14.39
C MET A 110 -9.80 6.84 -15.27
N SER A 111 -9.68 6.63 -16.58
CA SER A 111 -10.79 6.82 -17.51
C SER A 111 -11.93 5.88 -17.15
N TYR A 112 -13.05 6.44 -16.70
CA TYR A 112 -14.36 5.80 -16.81
C TYR A 112 -15.10 6.43 -17.99
N ALA A 113 -14.46 6.50 -19.15
CA ALA A 113 -15.13 6.95 -20.35
C ALA A 113 -16.27 5.97 -20.67
N GLN A 114 -17.43 6.51 -21.04
CA GLN A 114 -18.56 5.74 -21.52
C GLN A 114 -18.12 4.95 -22.76
N GLY A 115 -17.92 3.64 -22.61
CA GLY A 115 -17.32 2.80 -23.65
C GLY A 115 -16.38 1.70 -23.13
N GLY A 116 -16.11 1.65 -21.82
CA GLY A 116 -15.32 0.56 -21.22
C GLY A 116 -13.81 0.64 -21.47
N GLN A 117 -13.35 1.76 -22.04
CA GLN A 117 -11.94 2.05 -22.27
C GLN A 117 -11.33 2.55 -20.97
N LYS A 118 -10.56 1.67 -20.30
CA LYS A 118 -9.85 1.98 -19.07
C LYS A 118 -8.42 2.38 -19.42
N LEU A 119 -8.10 3.66 -19.35
CA LEU A 119 -6.75 4.15 -19.55
C LEU A 119 -6.19 4.65 -18.22
N ARG A 120 -4.92 4.32 -17.97
CA ARG A 120 -4.13 4.87 -16.87
C ARG A 120 -3.09 5.81 -17.47
N LEU A 121 -3.04 7.02 -16.94
CA LEU A 121 -2.06 8.04 -17.28
C LEU A 121 -1.31 8.42 -16.01
N ILE A 122 0.01 8.34 -16.06
CA ILE A 122 0.91 8.90 -15.05
C ILE A 122 1.73 9.96 -15.75
N ALA A 123 1.79 11.16 -15.17
CA ALA A 123 2.57 12.26 -15.71
C ALA A 123 3.52 12.76 -14.62
N ASN A 124 4.82 12.68 -14.92
CA ASN A 124 5.89 13.19 -14.07
C ASN A 124 6.71 14.19 -14.87
N TYR A 125 7.44 15.07 -14.20
CA TYR A 125 8.42 15.94 -14.83
C TYR A 125 9.82 15.59 -14.36
N GLU A 126 10.82 15.91 -15.18
CA GLU A 126 12.24 15.82 -14.89
C GLU A 126 12.92 17.08 -15.41
N GLY A 127 13.84 17.64 -14.61
CA GLY A 127 14.56 18.88 -14.92
C GLY A 127 14.30 19.96 -13.88
N ILE A 128 15.30 20.83 -13.71
CA ILE A 128 15.32 21.95 -12.74
C ILE A 128 15.52 23.32 -13.42
N GLY A 129 15.93 23.34 -14.70
CA GLY A 129 16.24 24.55 -15.47
C GLY A 129 15.10 24.99 -16.41
N PRO A 130 15.38 25.88 -17.37
CA PRO A 130 14.34 26.41 -18.27
C PRO A 130 13.73 25.34 -19.15
N VAL A 131 14.37 24.20 -19.35
CA VAL A 131 13.79 23.07 -20.11
C VAL A 131 13.42 21.94 -19.16
N PHE A 132 12.13 21.60 -19.15
CA PHE A 132 11.55 20.49 -18.42
C PHE A 132 11.14 19.37 -19.37
N LYS A 133 11.46 18.13 -19.01
CA LYS A 133 11.00 16.94 -19.69
C LYS A 133 9.82 16.33 -18.95
N ILE A 134 8.65 16.36 -19.57
CA ILE A 134 7.46 15.68 -19.06
C ILE A 134 7.49 14.23 -19.52
N LYS A 135 7.57 13.29 -18.57
CA LYS A 135 7.49 11.84 -18.77
C LYS A 135 6.06 11.37 -18.55
N LEU A 136 5.42 10.93 -19.63
CA LEU A 136 4.08 10.36 -19.62
C LEU A 136 4.18 8.84 -19.69
N GLU A 137 3.52 8.14 -18.76
CA GLU A 137 3.30 6.70 -18.83
C GLU A 137 1.84 6.43 -19.10
N LEU A 138 1.55 5.92 -20.31
CA LEU A 138 0.22 5.51 -20.75
C LEU A 138 0.09 4.00 -20.69
N GLN A 139 -0.96 3.52 -20.04
CA GLN A 139 -1.25 2.09 -19.96
C GLN A 139 -2.73 1.84 -20.26
N ASN A 140 -2.99 0.99 -21.26
CA ASN A 140 -4.33 0.50 -21.56
C ASN A 140 -4.68 -0.64 -20.60
N LEU A 141 -5.65 -0.43 -19.72
CA LEU A 141 -6.21 -1.44 -18.79
C LEU A 141 -7.49 -2.09 -19.34
N GLY A 142 -7.89 -1.73 -20.56
CA GLY A 142 -9.00 -2.34 -21.28
C GLY A 142 -8.64 -3.71 -21.86
N LYS A 143 -9.67 -4.42 -22.36
CA LYS A 143 -9.50 -5.70 -23.06
C LYS A 143 -9.21 -5.53 -24.56
N THR A 144 -9.61 -4.39 -25.12
CA THR A 144 -9.48 -4.06 -26.54
C THR A 144 -8.31 -3.09 -26.76
N PRO A 145 -7.59 -3.20 -27.88
CA PRO A 145 -6.56 -2.22 -28.23
C PRO A 145 -7.20 -0.85 -28.49
N LEU A 146 -6.51 0.22 -28.09
CA LEU A 146 -6.94 1.59 -28.34
C LEU A 146 -6.15 2.16 -29.52
N MET A 147 -6.86 2.56 -30.57
CA MET A 147 -6.29 3.13 -31.80
C MET A 147 -6.47 4.66 -31.81
N ASP A 148 -5.74 5.34 -32.69
CA ASP A 148 -5.87 6.79 -32.95
C ASP A 148 -5.89 7.68 -31.71
N THR A 149 -5.06 7.35 -30.72
CA THR A 149 -4.93 8.11 -29.49
C THR A 149 -3.97 9.29 -29.68
N ASN A 150 -4.36 10.47 -29.20
CA ASN A 150 -3.55 11.68 -29.27
C ASN A 150 -3.40 12.30 -27.88
N VAL A 151 -2.22 12.83 -27.59
CA VAL A 151 -1.94 13.61 -26.38
C VAL A 151 -1.83 15.08 -26.77
N VAL A 152 -2.52 15.93 -26.01
CA VAL A 152 -2.48 17.38 -26.15
C VAL A 152 -2.15 17.98 -24.79
N LEU A 153 -1.23 18.94 -24.78
CA LEU A 153 -0.86 19.69 -23.58
C LEU A 153 -1.50 21.07 -23.68
N ASN A 154 -2.13 21.51 -22.60
CA ASN A 154 -2.66 22.85 -22.42
C ASN A 154 -1.91 23.50 -21.27
N PHE A 155 -1.25 24.60 -21.57
CA PHE A 155 -0.40 25.35 -20.66
C PHE A 155 -0.51 26.83 -21.00
N ASN A 156 -0.11 27.69 -20.07
CA ASN A 156 -0.06 29.12 -20.31
C ASN A 156 1.11 29.46 -21.25
N GLU A 157 0.80 29.93 -22.46
CA GLU A 157 1.78 30.28 -23.50
C GLU A 157 2.70 31.44 -23.11
N VAL A 158 2.34 32.23 -22.09
CA VAL A 158 3.18 33.30 -21.55
C VAL A 158 4.34 32.72 -20.73
N ILE A 159 4.11 31.59 -20.06
CA ILE A 159 5.06 30.97 -19.12
C ILE A 159 5.82 29.83 -19.80
N TYR A 160 5.12 29.01 -20.58
CA TYR A 160 5.66 27.80 -21.18
C TYR A 160 5.54 27.80 -22.69
N LYS A 161 6.54 27.24 -23.36
CA LYS A 161 6.57 27.00 -24.81
C LYS A 161 6.94 25.55 -25.07
N LEU A 162 6.21 24.91 -25.98
CA LEU A 162 6.52 23.55 -26.39
C LEU A 162 7.71 23.55 -27.35
N ARG A 163 8.80 22.86 -26.97
CA ARG A 163 10.02 22.78 -27.80
C ARG A 163 9.92 21.65 -28.84
N SER A 164 9.18 20.60 -28.52
CA SER A 164 8.98 19.42 -29.36
C SER A 164 7.64 19.45 -30.10
N ARG A 165 7.51 18.74 -31.21
CA ARG A 165 6.19 18.54 -31.85
C ARG A 165 5.38 17.55 -31.02
N ASN A 166 4.05 17.70 -30.99
CA ASN A 166 3.16 16.74 -30.30
C ASN A 166 3.54 15.29 -30.65
N PRO A 167 3.78 14.43 -29.64
CA PRO A 167 4.22 13.06 -29.85
C PRO A 167 3.13 12.25 -30.55
N LYS A 168 3.53 11.45 -31.54
CA LYS A 168 2.62 10.46 -32.16
C LYS A 168 2.58 9.22 -31.28
N ILE A 169 1.39 8.82 -30.86
CA ILE A 169 1.20 7.67 -29.98
C ILE A 169 0.92 6.44 -30.86
N PRO A 170 1.64 5.33 -30.68
CA PRO A 170 1.31 4.08 -31.35
C PRO A 170 -0.01 3.50 -30.82
N VAL A 171 -0.53 2.46 -31.47
CA VAL A 171 -1.70 1.72 -30.98
C VAL A 171 -1.41 1.18 -29.59
N LEU A 172 -2.26 1.50 -28.61
CA LEU A 172 -2.08 1.10 -27.21
C LEU A 172 -2.66 -0.29 -26.98
N LEU A 173 -1.80 -1.30 -27.05
CA LEU A 173 -2.14 -2.68 -26.72
C LEU A 173 -2.51 -2.84 -25.22
N PRO A 174 -3.44 -3.76 -24.89
CA PRO A 174 -3.81 -4.08 -23.51
C PRO A 174 -2.61 -4.44 -22.62
N ASN A 175 -2.61 -3.90 -21.41
CA ASN A 175 -1.65 -4.11 -20.33
C ASN A 175 -0.18 -3.72 -20.62
N LEU A 176 0.12 -3.11 -21.77
CA LEU A 176 1.45 -2.59 -22.07
C LEU A 176 1.58 -1.14 -21.60
N VAL A 177 2.75 -0.80 -21.05
CA VAL A 177 3.09 0.56 -20.61
C VAL A 177 3.91 1.25 -21.69
N TYR A 178 3.40 2.38 -22.19
CA TYR A 178 4.03 3.21 -23.19
C TYR A 178 4.58 4.46 -22.51
N LYS A 179 5.88 4.71 -22.70
CA LYS A 179 6.57 5.88 -22.16
C LYS A 179 6.75 6.91 -23.25
N ILE A 180 6.31 8.13 -23.00
CA ILE A 180 6.35 9.23 -23.96
C ILE A 180 6.95 10.44 -23.25
N ASP A 181 8.01 10.97 -23.82
CA ASP A 181 8.70 12.14 -23.29
C ASP A 181 8.35 13.37 -24.13
N VAL A 182 8.03 14.47 -23.47
CA VAL A 182 7.69 15.76 -24.10
C VAL A 182 8.49 16.87 -23.44
N ASP A 183 9.26 17.60 -24.23
CA ASP A 183 10.08 18.70 -23.72
C ASP A 183 9.32 20.04 -23.80
N ILE A 184 9.22 20.73 -22.67
CA ILE A 184 8.64 22.07 -22.48
C ILE A 184 9.73 23.02 -22.00
N GLU A 185 9.71 24.25 -22.51
CA GLU A 185 10.60 25.34 -22.13
C GLU A 185 9.84 26.43 -21.36
N CYS A 186 10.41 26.93 -20.27
CA CYS A 186 9.96 28.08 -19.52
C CYS A 186 10.51 29.34 -20.18
N VAL A 187 9.62 30.20 -20.68
CA VAL A 187 9.95 31.45 -21.38
C VAL A 187 9.85 32.65 -20.44
N ASP A 188 9.21 32.48 -19.28
CA ASP A 188 8.99 33.58 -18.35
C ASP A 188 10.28 34.03 -17.63
N PRO A 189 10.68 35.31 -17.77
CA PRO A 189 11.88 35.84 -17.13
C PRO A 189 11.73 35.98 -15.61
N THR A 190 10.53 35.84 -15.04
CA THR A 190 10.35 35.86 -13.57
C THR A 190 10.37 34.47 -12.93
N GLY A 191 10.49 33.39 -13.72
CA GLY A 191 10.50 32.02 -13.21
C GLY A 191 9.15 31.57 -12.64
N ALA A 192 8.04 32.15 -13.09
CA ALA A 192 6.71 31.79 -12.63
C ALA A 192 6.40 30.30 -12.87
N ASN A 193 5.62 29.70 -11.96
CA ASN A 193 5.18 28.32 -12.09
C ASN A 193 3.67 28.23 -12.34
N ASP A 194 3.26 27.34 -13.23
CA ASP A 194 1.84 27.07 -13.52
C ASP A 194 1.60 25.58 -13.74
N THR A 195 0.34 25.18 -13.69
CA THR A 195 -0.08 23.80 -13.95
C THR A 195 -0.15 23.53 -15.45
N VAL A 196 0.57 22.50 -15.92
CA VAL A 196 0.40 21.97 -17.27
C VAL A 196 -0.68 20.89 -17.25
N ARG A 197 -1.74 21.06 -18.05
CA ARG A 197 -2.83 20.09 -18.19
C ARG A 197 -2.59 19.21 -19.41
N ILE A 198 -2.61 17.91 -19.23
CA ILE A 198 -2.40 16.91 -20.28
C ILE A 198 -3.72 16.20 -20.54
N PHE A 199 -4.16 16.22 -21.79
CA PHE A 199 -5.37 15.57 -22.24
C PHE A 199 -5.04 14.44 -23.20
N VAL A 200 -5.71 13.31 -23.02
CA VAL A 200 -5.64 12.18 -23.96
C VAL A 200 -6.97 12.05 -24.67
N PHE A 201 -6.96 12.14 -25.99
CA PHE A 201 -8.14 12.02 -26.84
C PHE A 201 -8.06 10.78 -27.70
N ASN A 202 -9.24 10.25 -28.05
CA ASN A 202 -9.41 9.30 -29.14
C ASN A 202 -10.20 10.00 -30.24
N ARG A 203 -9.94 9.67 -31.51
CA ARG A 203 -10.62 10.23 -32.67
C ARG A 203 -12.15 10.07 -32.61
N GLU A 204 -12.64 9.02 -31.98
CA GLU A 204 -14.07 8.72 -31.86
C GLU A 204 -14.80 9.57 -30.81
N SER A 205 -14.07 10.23 -29.89
CA SER A 205 -14.65 10.96 -28.75
C SER A 205 -14.25 12.42 -28.75
N THR A 206 -15.23 13.32 -28.59
CA THR A 206 -15.01 14.75 -28.40
C THR A 206 -14.62 15.11 -26.95
N MET A 207 -14.85 14.19 -26.00
CA MET A 207 -14.41 14.36 -24.61
C MET A 207 -13.08 13.66 -24.36
N PRO A 208 -12.18 14.25 -23.56
CA PRO A 208 -10.91 13.63 -23.21
C PRO A 208 -11.16 12.32 -22.46
N LEU A 209 -10.42 11.27 -22.81
CA LEU A 209 -10.47 9.98 -22.14
C LEU A 209 -9.92 10.08 -20.72
N ILE A 210 -8.83 10.81 -20.54
CA ILE A 210 -8.20 11.08 -19.24
C ILE A 210 -7.48 12.41 -19.30
N THR A 211 -7.54 13.12 -18.17
CA THR A 211 -6.81 14.36 -17.95
C THR A 211 -5.84 14.16 -16.77
N ALA A 212 -4.60 14.62 -16.93
CA ALA A 212 -3.63 14.72 -15.84
C ALA A 212 -3.15 16.15 -15.71
N ASN A 213 -2.96 16.61 -14.47
CA ASN A 213 -2.43 17.94 -14.18
C ASN A 213 -1.07 17.78 -13.53
N VAL A 214 -0.04 18.39 -14.11
CA VAL A 214 1.31 18.42 -13.56
C VAL A 214 1.58 19.83 -13.07
N GLN A 215 1.78 19.98 -11.76
CA GLN A 215 2.27 21.24 -11.20
C GLN A 215 3.76 21.34 -11.48
N MET A 216 4.15 22.28 -12.32
CA MET A 216 5.55 22.50 -12.66
C MET A 216 6.28 23.17 -11.48
N PRO A 217 7.56 22.84 -11.26
CA PRO A 217 8.37 23.53 -10.27
C PRO A 217 8.71 24.95 -10.74
N VAL A 218 9.19 25.78 -9.81
CA VAL A 218 9.77 27.08 -10.14
C VAL A 218 11.05 26.86 -10.95
N CYS A 219 11.24 27.65 -12.01
CA CYS A 219 12.41 27.55 -12.85
C CYS A 219 13.63 28.17 -12.16
N GLU A 220 14.73 27.42 -12.06
CA GLU A 220 16.02 28.01 -11.68
C GLU A 220 16.55 28.79 -12.89
N GLN A 221 16.86 30.08 -12.69
CA GLN A 221 17.45 30.91 -13.73
C GLN A 221 18.94 30.58 -13.87
N GLU A 222 19.39 30.35 -15.10
CA GLU A 222 20.82 30.39 -15.39
C GLU A 222 21.29 31.83 -15.23
N PHE A 223 22.04 32.12 -14.15
CA PHE A 223 22.83 33.34 -14.07
C PHE A 223 23.99 33.19 -15.05
N ASP A 224 23.80 33.62 -16.30
CA ASP A 224 24.91 33.86 -17.21
C ASP A 224 25.78 34.99 -16.62
N GLN A 225 27.03 34.65 -16.26
CA GLN A 225 28.11 35.59 -15.97
C GLN A 225 28.81 36.03 -17.26
#